data_AF-A0A2D9GBV7-F1
#
_entry.id   AF-A0A2D9GBV7-F1
#
_cell.length_a   1.000
_cell.length_b   1.000
_cell.length_c   1.000
_cell.angle_alpha   90.00
_cell.angle_beta   90.00
_cell.angle_gamma   90.00
#
_symmetry.space_group_name_H-M   'P 1'
#
loop_
_entity.id
_entity.type
_entity.pdbx_description
1 polymer ?
#
loop_
_entity_poly.entity_id
_entity_poly.type
_entity_poly.pdbx_seq_one_letter_code
_entity_poly.pdbx_strand_id
1 'polypeptide(L)'
;MRKIFISLLITSISFVSFSQSKNVQNAYNSFRQEKDNIKTNISEAKYFIDLAYQHISTSNDPKMWNYRAQIYLEIITNHSDLDENAVFEATEAHIRCLDRDKKGRIVVRKWTREEDVLNGLIQCGYKLFNSGTDDYNNKKYNNAIKKYNEIFRIIPLDKDNLLKRGNIVPEAIYKNMYLASLQLEDEESQIEYLQKSIDLNTNDPMIYYYMSSVYSKKEDLQKALNYIQQGLEKFPSEIILINSEIDLLMKMGSSTEDIIKKLTDAIDIDNSNEILYIIRSQMYTKIGKTTEAESDLLEALDINSESASANNNLASFYLSLTEPIVKKLNDTHYSKSSKIASLEGQIEELHKKALPYLIKYTQIKENQVSEGIGTYDKAALNTLATIYYGLGMDDESTKVRNFLNSLK
;
A
#
# COMPACT_ATOMS: atom_id res chain seq x y z
N MET A 1 26.36 -0.86 88.34
CA MET A 1 25.13 -0.06 88.16
C MET A 1 25.39 0.91 87.02
N ARG A 2 24.97 0.61 85.79
CA ARG A 2 23.79 1.19 85.12
C ARG A 2 23.75 2.73 85.24
N LYS A 3 24.03 3.46 84.14
CA LYS A 3 23.06 4.35 83.44
C LYS A 3 23.72 5.29 82.42
N ILE A 4 23.22 5.19 81.18
CA ILE A 4 22.84 6.29 80.26
C ILE A 4 23.97 7.10 79.60
N PHE A 5 24.19 6.87 78.30
CA PHE A 5 24.14 7.90 77.25
C PHE A 5 24.06 7.20 75.87
N ILE A 6 22.83 6.88 75.45
CA ILE A 6 22.50 6.61 74.04
C ILE A 6 21.38 7.59 73.70
N SER A 7 21.70 8.64 72.96
CA SER A 7 20.69 9.50 72.32
C SER A 7 21.37 10.47 71.36
N LEU A 8 21.67 10.02 70.14
CA LEU A 8 21.79 10.90 68.96
C LEU A 8 21.98 10.06 67.69
N LEU A 9 20.94 9.36 67.23
CA LEU A 9 20.93 8.86 65.85
C LEU A 9 19.55 8.51 65.28
N ILE A 10 18.50 9.32 65.49
CA ILE A 10 17.25 9.15 64.72
C ILE A 10 16.59 10.52 64.47
N THR A 11 17.17 11.37 63.62
CA THR A 11 16.47 12.56 63.07
C THR A 11 17.00 12.97 61.70
N SER A 12 17.14 12.03 60.76
CA SER A 12 17.52 12.39 59.38
C SER A 12 16.81 11.60 58.27
N ILE A 13 15.96 10.62 58.57
CA ILE A 13 15.27 9.82 57.54
C ILE A 13 13.85 10.36 57.23
N SER A 14 13.26 11.20 58.07
CA SER A 14 11.88 11.71 57.90
C SER A 14 11.76 13.00 57.06
N PHE A 15 12.86 13.66 56.68
CA PHE A 15 12.77 14.89 55.88
C PHE A 15 12.75 14.66 54.37
N VAL A 16 13.28 13.54 53.88
CA VAL A 16 13.30 13.25 52.44
C VAL A 16 11.91 12.84 51.94
N SER A 17 11.15 12.12 52.76
CA SER A 17 9.79 11.63 52.44
C SER A 17 8.73 12.73 52.43
N PHE A 18 8.89 13.81 53.20
CA PHE A 18 7.94 14.95 53.18
C PHE A 18 8.11 15.88 51.97
N SER A 19 9.31 15.97 51.40
CA SER A 19 9.62 16.85 50.26
C SER A 19 8.89 16.41 48.97
N GLN A 20 8.82 15.10 48.73
CA GLN A 20 8.26 14.54 47.48
C GLN A 20 6.74 14.74 47.35
N SER A 21 6.00 14.82 48.47
CA SER A 21 4.55 15.09 48.47
C SER A 21 4.14 16.48 47.96
N LYS A 22 5.09 17.44 47.89
CA LYS A 22 4.85 18.80 47.41
C LYS A 22 5.01 18.96 45.90
N ASN A 23 5.52 17.95 45.20
CA ASN A 23 5.85 18.03 43.78
C ASN A 23 4.63 18.38 42.90
N VAL A 24 3.43 17.89 43.22
CA VAL A 24 2.19 18.30 42.50
C VAL A 24 1.93 19.80 42.63
N GLN A 25 2.18 20.37 43.80
CA GLN A 25 1.99 21.80 44.04
C GLN A 25 3.10 22.64 43.39
N ASN A 26 4.34 22.15 43.41
CA ASN A 26 5.46 22.80 42.72
C ASN A 26 5.23 22.81 41.20
N ALA A 27 4.81 21.68 40.61
CA ALA A 27 4.46 21.59 39.20
C ALA A 27 3.37 22.59 38.82
N TYR A 28 2.31 22.68 39.62
CA TYR A 28 1.27 23.71 39.43
C TYR A 28 1.81 25.13 39.52
N ASN A 29 2.65 25.43 40.51
CA ASN A 29 3.20 26.78 40.68
C ASN A 29 4.12 27.17 39.49
N SER A 30 4.91 26.24 38.97
CA SER A 30 5.74 26.45 37.77
C SER A 30 4.93 26.56 36.49
N PHE A 31 3.79 25.86 36.41
CA PHE A 31 2.87 25.89 35.26
C PHE A 31 1.98 27.15 35.23
N ARG A 32 1.47 27.60 36.38
CA ARG A 32 0.66 28.82 36.49
C ARG A 32 1.54 30.06 36.59
N GLN A 33 1.99 30.56 35.45
CA GLN A 33 2.55 31.91 35.32
C GLN A 33 1.83 32.70 34.21
N GLU A 34 0.54 33.00 34.44
CA GLU A 34 -0.06 34.24 33.93
C GLU A 34 -0.70 34.98 35.12
N LYS A 35 0.20 35.48 35.96
CA LYS A 35 0.02 36.69 36.75
C LYS A 35 1.38 37.40 36.70
N ASP A 36 1.37 38.70 36.44
CA ASP A 36 2.56 39.56 36.52
C ASP A 36 3.62 39.39 35.41
N ASN A 37 3.23 39.12 34.16
CA ASN A 37 4.12 39.12 32.97
C ASN A 37 5.33 38.14 32.98
N ILE A 38 5.30 37.07 33.79
CA ILE A 38 6.32 36.01 33.78
C ILE A 38 5.86 34.88 32.86
N LYS A 39 6.74 34.35 32.00
CA LYS A 39 6.46 33.27 31.04
C LYS A 39 6.47 31.90 31.73
N THR A 40 5.47 31.05 31.51
CA THR A 40 5.39 29.65 31.99
C THR A 40 6.74 28.92 31.93
N ASN A 41 7.26 28.48 33.09
CA ASN A 41 8.48 27.64 33.15
C ASN A 41 8.11 26.16 32.93
N ILE A 42 7.81 25.83 31.67
CA ILE A 42 7.28 24.53 31.30
C ILE A 42 8.24 23.37 31.62
N SER A 43 9.55 23.58 31.51
CA SER A 43 10.57 22.57 31.80
C SER A 43 10.60 22.20 33.30
N GLU A 44 10.47 23.21 34.16
CA GLU A 44 10.39 22.98 35.62
C GLU A 44 9.06 22.35 36.02
N ALA A 45 7.95 22.78 35.40
CA ALA A 45 6.64 22.18 35.62
C ALA A 45 6.64 20.68 35.26
N LYS A 46 7.24 20.33 34.11
CA LYS A 46 7.46 18.94 33.67
C LYS A 46 8.30 18.16 34.69
N TYR A 47 9.44 18.72 35.11
CA TYR A 47 10.32 18.07 36.08
C TYR A 47 9.57 17.69 37.37
N PHE A 48 8.83 18.63 37.96
CA PHE A 48 8.09 18.35 39.18
C PHE A 48 6.92 17.39 38.97
N ILE A 49 6.20 17.46 37.84
CA ILE A 49 5.08 16.56 37.60
C ILE A 49 5.54 15.13 37.32
N ASP A 50 6.72 14.93 36.74
CA ASP A 50 7.35 13.62 36.56
C ASP A 50 7.78 13.01 37.89
N LEU A 51 8.40 13.80 38.78
CA LEU A 51 8.69 13.35 40.14
C LEU A 51 7.43 12.98 40.92
N ALA A 52 6.34 13.74 40.73
CA ALA A 52 5.05 13.42 41.35
C ALA A 52 4.46 12.11 40.80
N TYR A 53 4.58 11.87 39.50
CA TYR A 53 4.11 10.65 38.85
C TYR A 53 4.88 9.41 39.32
N GLN A 54 6.19 9.51 39.52
CA GLN A 54 7.03 8.40 39.97
C GLN A 54 6.83 8.03 41.46
N HIS A 55 6.26 8.94 42.26
CA HIS A 55 6.13 8.74 43.70
C HIS A 55 4.82 8.04 44.07
N ILE A 56 4.91 6.95 44.85
CA ILE A 56 3.80 6.03 45.16
C ILE A 56 2.55 6.71 45.76
N SER A 57 2.73 7.79 46.54
CA SER A 57 1.59 8.46 47.18
C SER A 57 0.87 9.46 46.26
N THR A 58 1.47 9.82 45.12
CA THR A 58 0.97 10.87 44.21
C THR A 58 0.74 10.37 42.79
N SER A 59 1.30 9.21 42.43
CA SER A 59 1.18 8.59 41.11
C SER A 59 -0.26 8.33 40.66
N ASN A 60 -1.18 8.17 41.60
CA ASN A 60 -2.61 7.96 41.36
C ASN A 60 -3.50 9.11 41.87
N ASP A 61 -2.92 10.24 42.28
CA ASP A 61 -3.69 11.38 42.78
C ASP A 61 -4.41 12.10 41.62
N PRO A 62 -5.75 12.28 41.67
CA PRO A 62 -6.47 13.04 40.64
C PRO A 62 -5.94 14.45 40.41
N LYS A 63 -5.42 15.13 41.43
CA LYS A 63 -4.82 16.47 41.27
C LYS A 63 -3.53 16.41 40.45
N MET A 64 -2.73 15.35 40.61
CA MET A 64 -1.52 15.12 39.81
C MET A 64 -1.91 14.90 38.35
N TRP A 65 -2.83 13.97 38.06
CA TRP A 65 -3.28 13.69 36.70
C TRP A 65 -3.84 14.92 35.99
N ASN A 66 -4.61 15.75 36.72
CA ASN A 66 -5.12 17.01 36.19
C ASN A 66 -4.00 17.95 35.69
N TYR A 67 -2.95 18.16 36.50
CA TYR A 67 -1.85 19.04 36.08
C TYR A 67 -0.91 18.38 35.08
N ARG A 68 -0.70 17.06 35.17
CA ARG A 68 0.06 16.31 34.16
C ARG A 68 -0.57 16.45 32.79
N ALA A 69 -1.89 16.30 32.68
CA ALA A 69 -2.63 16.47 31.43
C ALA A 69 -2.42 17.87 30.83
N GLN A 70 -2.57 18.93 31.63
CA GLN A 70 -2.43 20.32 31.16
C GLN A 70 -0.98 20.66 30.78
N ILE A 71 0.00 20.26 31.60
CA ILE A 71 1.42 20.50 31.34
C ILE A 71 1.85 19.80 30.06
N TYR A 72 1.49 18.53 29.90
CA TYR A 72 1.88 17.78 28.71
C TYR A 72 1.11 18.21 27.45
N LEU A 73 -0.12 18.70 27.57
CA LEU A 73 -0.83 19.34 26.46
C LEU A 73 -0.09 20.61 25.96
N GLU A 74 0.39 21.42 26.90
CA GLU A 74 1.21 22.60 26.57
C GLU A 74 2.52 22.21 25.90
N ILE A 75 3.18 21.14 26.38
CA ILE A 75 4.40 20.60 25.77
C ILE A 75 4.15 20.18 24.31
N ILE A 76 3.12 19.39 24.03
CA ILE A 76 2.89 18.91 22.65
C ILE A 76 2.43 20.01 21.68
N THR A 77 1.88 21.11 22.22
CA THR A 77 1.37 22.23 21.43
C THR A 77 2.47 23.23 21.11
N ASN A 78 3.26 23.64 22.11
CA ASN A 78 4.18 24.77 21.99
C ASN A 78 5.65 24.43 22.24
N HIS A 79 5.96 23.24 22.77
CA HIS A 79 7.31 22.87 23.23
C HIS A 79 7.67 21.41 22.93
N SER A 80 7.32 20.92 21.74
CA SER A 80 7.44 19.48 21.40
C SER A 80 8.85 18.92 21.52
N ASP A 81 9.87 19.76 21.45
CA ASP A 81 11.28 19.36 21.57
C ASP A 81 11.70 19.00 23.01
N LEU A 82 10.89 19.32 24.02
CA LEU A 82 11.21 19.04 25.42
C LEU A 82 11.09 17.57 25.80
N ASP A 83 10.25 16.81 25.10
CA ASP A 83 10.01 15.40 25.39
C ASP A 83 9.42 14.70 24.16
N GLU A 84 10.19 13.79 23.57
CA GLU A 84 9.78 13.00 22.41
C GLU A 84 8.54 12.14 22.68
N ASN A 85 8.28 11.79 23.95
CA ASN A 85 7.15 10.97 24.38
C ASN A 85 5.99 11.82 24.92
N ALA A 86 6.07 13.15 24.86
CA ALA A 86 5.07 14.06 25.43
C ALA A 86 3.63 13.75 25.01
N VAL A 87 3.43 13.29 23.77
CA VAL A 87 2.09 12.97 23.26
C VAL A 87 1.48 11.74 23.92
N PHE A 88 2.28 10.73 24.25
CA PHE A 88 1.82 9.56 25.00
C PHE A 88 1.52 9.94 26.45
N GLU A 89 2.39 10.74 27.07
CA GLU A 89 2.20 11.23 28.44
C GLU A 89 0.96 12.13 28.57
N ALA A 90 0.73 13.02 27.60
CA ALA A 90 -0.48 13.82 27.52
C ALA A 90 -1.72 12.93 27.40
N THR A 91 -1.68 11.94 26.51
CA THR A 91 -2.81 11.04 26.24
C THR A 91 -3.19 10.23 27.48
N GLU A 92 -2.22 9.58 28.12
CA GLU A 92 -2.45 8.81 29.35
C GLU A 92 -3.02 9.70 30.45
N ALA A 93 -2.46 10.90 30.65
CA ALA A 93 -2.92 11.79 31.68
C ALA A 93 -4.37 12.27 31.47
N HIS A 94 -4.77 12.56 30.23
CA HIS A 94 -6.17 12.91 29.92
C HIS A 94 -7.10 11.71 30.11
N ILE A 95 -6.70 10.50 29.72
CA ILE A 95 -7.49 9.28 29.97
C ILE A 95 -7.70 9.08 31.47
N ARG A 96 -6.65 9.22 32.29
CA ARG A 96 -6.75 9.10 33.75
C ARG A 96 -7.60 10.18 34.39
N CYS A 97 -7.67 11.38 33.80
CA CYS A 97 -8.59 12.41 34.26
C CYS A 97 -10.07 11.99 34.14
N LEU A 98 -10.39 11.07 33.23
CA LEU A 98 -11.74 10.55 33.00
C LEU A 98 -12.12 9.38 33.92
N ASP A 99 -11.19 8.88 34.75
CA ASP A 99 -11.49 7.88 35.78
C ASP A 99 -12.64 8.36 36.67
N ARG A 100 -13.50 7.44 37.12
CA ARG A 100 -14.74 7.77 37.84
C ARG A 100 -14.68 7.36 39.31
N ASP A 101 -15.18 8.22 40.19
CA ASP A 101 -15.36 7.91 41.60
C ASP A 101 -16.56 6.96 41.83
N LYS A 102 -16.74 6.51 43.07
CA LYS A 102 -17.85 5.61 43.46
C LYS A 102 -19.26 6.13 43.15
N LYS A 103 -19.40 7.43 42.82
CA LYS A 103 -20.67 8.06 42.44
C LYS A 103 -20.76 8.32 40.92
N GLY A 104 -19.84 7.75 40.12
CA GLY A 104 -19.83 7.88 38.66
C GLY A 104 -19.29 9.21 38.12
N ARG A 105 -18.76 10.08 38.99
CA ARG A 105 -18.25 11.41 38.60
C ARG A 105 -16.77 11.32 38.29
N ILE A 106 -16.29 12.07 37.29
CA ILE A 106 -14.86 12.11 37.01
C ILE A 106 -14.06 12.56 38.25
N VAL A 107 -12.88 11.96 38.43
CA VAL A 107 -12.04 12.17 39.62
C VAL A 107 -11.46 13.57 39.69
N VAL A 108 -11.29 14.25 38.55
CA VAL A 108 -10.70 15.60 38.46
C VAL A 108 -11.71 16.76 38.49
N ARG A 109 -13.01 16.50 38.68
CA ARG A 109 -14.10 17.50 38.60
C ARG A 109 -13.93 18.75 39.49
N LYS A 110 -13.04 18.71 40.49
CA LYS A 110 -12.73 19.85 41.36
C LYS A 110 -11.88 20.91 40.66
N TRP A 111 -11.16 20.52 39.60
CA TRP A 111 -10.18 21.36 38.91
C TRP A 111 -10.56 21.61 37.45
N THR A 112 -11.08 20.61 36.75
CA THR A 112 -11.37 20.68 35.32
C THR A 112 -12.70 19.99 34.99
N ARG A 113 -13.47 20.54 34.04
CA ARG A 113 -14.74 19.95 33.59
C ARG A 113 -14.48 18.77 32.67
N GLU A 114 -15.40 17.81 32.61
CA GLU A 114 -15.28 16.62 31.73
C GLU A 114 -15.10 17.01 30.26
N GLU A 115 -15.82 18.03 29.80
CA GLU A 115 -15.72 18.56 28.44
C GLU A 115 -14.32 19.10 28.11
N ASP A 116 -13.69 19.81 29.04
CA ASP A 116 -12.34 20.36 28.82
C ASP A 116 -11.29 19.23 28.75
N VAL A 117 -11.45 18.17 29.56
CA VAL A 117 -10.60 16.97 29.50
C VAL A 117 -10.78 16.24 28.17
N LEU A 118 -12.02 16.07 27.71
CA LEU A 118 -12.32 15.45 26.42
C LEU A 118 -11.74 16.27 25.27
N ASN A 119 -11.88 17.59 25.28
CA ASN A 119 -11.30 18.47 24.28
C ASN A 119 -9.77 18.35 24.21
N GLY A 120 -9.09 18.31 25.37
CA GLY A 120 -7.65 18.06 25.42
C GLY A 120 -7.25 16.68 24.89
N LEU A 121 -8.06 15.66 25.17
CA LEU A 121 -7.84 14.31 24.65
C LEU A 121 -8.01 14.25 23.11
N ILE A 122 -8.97 14.99 22.56
CA ILE A 122 -9.14 15.11 21.10
C ILE A 122 -7.91 15.79 20.47
N GLN A 123 -7.37 16.86 21.08
CA GLN A 123 -6.12 17.48 20.62
C GLN A 123 -4.94 16.48 20.63
N CYS A 124 -4.86 15.61 21.65
CA CYS A 124 -3.89 14.53 21.68
C CYS A 124 -4.07 13.56 20.49
N GLY A 125 -5.32 13.19 20.16
CA GLY A 125 -5.62 12.35 19.00
C GLY A 125 -5.16 12.95 17.67
N TYR A 126 -5.43 14.24 17.43
CA TYR A 126 -4.93 14.95 16.25
C TYR A 126 -3.40 15.01 16.22
N LYS A 127 -2.75 15.27 17.37
CA LYS A 127 -1.29 15.32 17.45
C LYS A 127 -0.66 13.95 17.21
N LEU A 128 -1.23 12.86 17.75
CA LEU A 128 -0.79 11.49 17.51
C LEU A 128 -0.84 11.17 16.01
N PHE A 129 -1.95 11.49 15.35
CA PHE A 129 -2.12 11.23 13.92
C PHE A 129 -1.12 12.01 13.05
N ASN A 130 -1.01 13.32 13.30
CA ASN A 130 -0.10 14.19 12.54
C ASN A 130 1.37 13.83 12.78
N SER A 131 1.78 13.66 14.04
CA SER A 131 3.17 13.29 14.34
C SER A 131 3.51 11.84 13.97
N GLY A 132 2.51 10.96 13.86
CA GLY A 132 2.68 9.63 13.25
C GLY A 132 2.91 9.72 11.75
N THR A 133 2.24 10.66 11.07
CA THR A 133 2.48 10.95 9.64
C THR A 133 3.88 11.53 9.44
N ASP A 134 4.31 12.44 10.31
CA ASP A 134 5.67 13.00 10.29
C ASP A 134 6.72 11.90 10.51
N ASP A 135 6.51 11.00 11.46
CA ASP A 135 7.40 9.86 11.68
C ASP A 135 7.48 8.95 10.45
N TYR A 136 6.36 8.66 9.79
CA TYR A 136 6.34 7.90 8.55
C TYR A 136 7.18 8.57 7.46
N ASN A 137 6.97 9.88 7.24
CA ASN A 137 7.71 10.66 6.24
C ASN A 137 9.22 10.72 6.55
N ASN A 138 9.58 10.70 7.84
CA ASN A 138 10.96 10.63 8.32
C ASN A 138 11.50 9.18 8.44
N LYS A 139 10.80 8.19 7.87
CA LYS A 139 11.17 6.76 7.87
C LYS A 139 11.26 6.11 9.25
N LYS A 140 10.65 6.72 10.27
CA LYS A 140 10.53 6.19 11.65
C LYS A 140 9.27 5.34 11.78
N TYR A 141 9.14 4.32 10.95
CA TYR A 141 7.89 3.56 10.78
C TYR A 141 7.37 2.90 12.07
N ASN A 142 8.26 2.35 12.90
CA ASN A 142 7.86 1.78 14.20
C ASN A 142 7.26 2.83 15.15
N ASN A 143 7.76 4.06 15.13
CA ASN A 143 7.21 5.13 15.96
C ASN A 143 5.86 5.62 15.42
N ALA A 144 5.72 5.71 14.09
CA ALA A 144 4.45 6.00 13.44
C ALA A 144 3.36 4.99 13.86
N ILE A 145 3.65 3.68 13.76
CA ILE A 145 2.74 2.60 14.16
C ILE A 145 2.32 2.74 15.64
N LYS A 146 3.29 2.98 16.55
CA LYS A 146 2.98 3.19 17.98
C LYS A 146 2.01 4.36 18.20
N LYS A 147 2.24 5.49 17.53
CA LYS A 147 1.38 6.68 17.63
C LYS A 147 -0.02 6.43 17.07
N TYR A 148 -0.12 5.77 15.92
CA TYR A 148 -1.39 5.37 15.34
C TYR A 148 -2.18 4.42 16.23
N ASN A 149 -1.51 3.43 16.82
CA ASN A 149 -2.13 2.47 17.72
C ASN A 149 -2.72 3.14 18.98
N GLU A 150 -2.04 4.17 19.51
CA GLU A 150 -2.49 4.88 20.71
C GLU A 150 -3.84 5.60 20.49
N ILE A 151 -4.17 6.01 19.25
CA ILE A 151 -5.44 6.69 18.93
C ILE A 151 -6.64 5.77 19.19
N PHE A 152 -6.49 4.44 19.11
CA PHE A 152 -7.56 3.51 19.43
C PHE A 152 -8.00 3.55 20.90
N ARG A 153 -7.19 4.10 21.81
CA ARG A 153 -7.60 4.36 23.20
C ARG A 153 -8.49 5.60 23.32
N ILE A 154 -8.41 6.52 22.35
CA ILE A 154 -9.14 7.79 22.33
C ILE A 154 -10.49 7.63 21.62
N ILE A 155 -10.55 6.86 20.53
CA ILE A 155 -11.76 6.69 19.71
C ILE A 155 -13.01 6.36 20.55
N PRO A 156 -12.98 5.39 21.51
CA PRO A 156 -14.16 5.08 22.33
C PRO A 156 -14.60 6.22 23.26
N LEU A 157 -13.76 7.23 23.46
CA LEU A 157 -13.99 8.40 24.31
C LEU A 157 -14.47 9.62 23.51
N ASP A 158 -14.33 9.61 22.18
CA ASP A 158 -14.77 10.67 21.25
C ASP A 158 -16.29 10.61 20.98
N LYS A 159 -17.09 11.04 21.96
CA LYS A 159 -18.56 10.98 21.89
C LYS A 159 -19.15 11.86 20.78
N ASP A 160 -18.48 12.96 20.43
CA ASP A 160 -18.96 13.96 19.49
C ASP A 160 -18.43 13.74 18.05
N ASN A 161 -17.72 12.61 17.86
CA ASN A 161 -17.11 12.21 16.59
C ASN A 161 -16.19 13.29 16.01
N LEU A 162 -15.45 14.00 16.86
CA LEU A 162 -14.55 15.08 16.45
C LEU A 162 -13.35 14.55 15.66
N LEU A 163 -12.77 13.41 16.06
CA LEU A 163 -11.71 12.75 15.29
C LEU A 163 -12.21 12.32 13.89
N LYS A 164 -13.44 11.81 13.82
CA LYS A 164 -14.08 11.45 12.55
C LYS A 164 -14.25 12.66 11.62
N ARG A 165 -14.56 13.86 12.14
CA ARG A 165 -14.60 15.10 11.33
C ARG A 165 -13.24 15.46 10.75
N GLY A 166 -12.15 15.12 11.45
CA GLY A 166 -10.78 15.22 10.97
C GLY A 166 -10.34 14.05 10.08
N ASN A 167 -11.25 13.14 9.71
CA ASN A 167 -10.95 11.91 8.98
C ASN A 167 -9.96 10.97 9.70
N ILE A 168 -9.83 11.11 11.03
CA ILE A 168 -9.08 10.21 11.90
C ILE A 168 -10.05 9.11 12.34
N VAL A 169 -10.22 8.13 11.46
CA VAL A 169 -11.11 6.98 11.62
C VAL A 169 -10.32 5.67 11.58
N PRO A 170 -10.81 4.58 12.19
CA PRO A 170 -10.12 3.28 12.20
C PRO A 170 -9.57 2.84 10.84
N GLU A 171 -10.34 3.03 9.78
CA GLU A 171 -9.99 2.67 8.39
C GLU A 171 -8.75 3.43 7.91
N ALA A 172 -8.69 4.75 8.17
CA ALA A 172 -7.53 5.58 7.83
C ALA A 172 -6.30 5.23 8.68
N ILE A 173 -6.52 4.92 9.97
CA ILE A 173 -5.45 4.53 10.89
C ILE A 173 -4.84 3.20 10.45
N TYR A 174 -5.65 2.17 10.18
CA TYR A 174 -5.14 0.88 9.71
C TYR A 174 -4.47 0.97 8.34
N LYS A 175 -4.97 1.81 7.43
CA LYS A 175 -4.27 2.09 6.16
C LYS A 175 -2.87 2.65 6.40
N ASN A 176 -2.70 3.62 7.30
CA ASN A 176 -1.39 4.18 7.60
C ASN A 176 -0.46 3.18 8.32
N MET A 177 -1.00 2.35 9.21
CA MET A 177 -0.24 1.27 9.85
C MET A 177 0.20 0.20 8.83
N TYR A 178 -0.68 -0.15 7.88
CA TYR A 178 -0.35 -1.03 6.74
C TYR A 178 0.79 -0.44 5.91
N LEU A 179 0.71 0.83 5.49
CA LEU A 179 1.76 1.48 4.72
C LEU A 179 3.11 1.48 5.47
N ALA A 180 3.09 1.76 6.78
CA ALA A 180 4.29 1.69 7.61
C ALA A 180 4.88 0.27 7.68
N SER A 181 4.03 -0.75 7.85
CA SER A 181 4.45 -2.16 7.85
C SER A 181 4.98 -2.64 6.49
N LEU A 182 4.45 -2.09 5.39
CA LEU A 182 4.95 -2.36 4.04
C LEU A 182 6.39 -1.85 3.87
N GLN A 183 6.70 -0.66 4.39
CA GLN A 183 8.07 -0.12 4.36
C GLN A 183 9.04 -0.86 5.28
N LEU A 184 8.53 -1.54 6.30
CA LEU A 184 9.31 -2.40 7.20
C LEU A 184 9.47 -3.83 6.66
N GLU A 185 8.80 -4.18 5.55
CA GLU A 185 8.68 -5.55 5.05
C GLU A 185 8.12 -6.53 6.10
N ASP A 186 7.34 -6.01 7.08
CA ASP A 186 6.71 -6.81 8.14
C ASP A 186 5.38 -7.38 7.64
N GLU A 187 5.44 -8.58 7.07
CA GLU A 187 4.28 -9.26 6.49
C GLU A 187 3.20 -9.62 7.52
N GLU A 188 3.58 -9.92 8.76
CA GLU A 188 2.62 -10.30 9.80
C GLU A 188 1.74 -9.10 10.16
N SER A 189 2.37 -7.94 10.39
CA SER A 189 1.67 -6.68 10.62
C SER A 189 0.83 -6.26 9.41
N GLN A 190 1.33 -6.44 8.18
CA GLN A 190 0.56 -6.13 6.96
C GLN A 190 -0.76 -6.92 6.93
N ILE A 191 -0.69 -8.23 7.15
CA ILE A 191 -1.87 -9.11 7.19
C ILE A 191 -2.81 -8.68 8.32
N GLU A 192 -2.28 -8.42 9.51
CA GLU A 192 -3.09 -8.00 10.67
C GLU A 192 -3.89 -6.73 10.38
N TYR A 193 -3.24 -5.68 9.87
CA TYR A 193 -3.89 -4.39 9.63
C TYR A 193 -4.87 -4.44 8.44
N LEU A 194 -4.55 -5.21 7.40
CA LEU A 194 -5.49 -5.44 6.30
C LEU A 194 -6.71 -6.23 6.79
N GLN A 195 -6.52 -7.27 7.62
CA GLN A 195 -7.63 -8.06 8.16
C GLN A 195 -8.54 -7.20 9.05
N LYS A 196 -7.97 -6.36 9.91
CA LYS A 196 -8.75 -5.38 10.69
C LYS A 196 -9.55 -4.43 9.80
N SER A 197 -9.00 -4.02 8.66
CA SER A 197 -9.71 -3.17 7.69
C SER A 197 -10.87 -3.92 7.00
N ILE A 198 -10.69 -5.21 6.70
CA ILE A 198 -11.75 -6.11 6.18
C ILE A 198 -12.86 -6.29 7.22
N ASP A 199 -12.51 -6.57 8.48
CA ASP A 199 -13.44 -6.80 9.57
C ASP A 199 -14.31 -5.56 9.85
N LEU A 200 -13.75 -4.37 9.63
CA LEU A 200 -14.47 -3.09 9.70
C LEU A 200 -15.40 -2.85 8.49
N ASN A 201 -15.42 -3.72 7.48
CA ASN A 201 -16.11 -3.52 6.21
C ASN A 201 -15.70 -2.21 5.52
N THR A 202 -14.40 -1.91 5.54
CA THR A 202 -13.87 -0.72 4.84
C THR A 202 -14.23 -0.79 3.36
N ASN A 203 -14.83 0.28 2.82
CA ASN A 203 -15.27 0.37 1.43
C ASN A 203 -14.10 0.72 0.50
N ASP A 204 -13.09 -0.14 0.44
CA ASP A 204 -11.90 0.02 -0.40
C ASP A 204 -11.47 -1.36 -0.97
N PRO A 205 -11.63 -1.60 -2.28
CA PRO A 205 -11.23 -2.87 -2.89
C PRO A 205 -9.72 -3.14 -2.82
N MET A 206 -8.90 -2.09 -2.68
CA MET A 206 -7.44 -2.24 -2.61
C MET A 206 -6.98 -3.09 -1.44
N ILE A 207 -7.77 -3.16 -0.36
CA ILE A 207 -7.46 -4.00 0.80
C ILE A 207 -7.37 -5.47 0.42
N TYR A 208 -8.28 -5.94 -0.44
CA TYR A 208 -8.30 -7.33 -0.93
C TYR A 208 -7.15 -7.60 -1.90
N TYR A 209 -6.86 -6.64 -2.78
CA TYR A 209 -5.69 -6.68 -3.66
C TYR A 209 -4.38 -6.78 -2.86
N TYR A 210 -4.20 -5.92 -1.84
CA TYR A 210 -3.01 -5.91 -1.01
C TYR A 210 -2.87 -7.20 -0.21
N MET A 211 -3.96 -7.72 0.37
CA MET A 211 -3.95 -9.00 1.08
C MET A 211 -3.53 -10.14 0.15
N SER A 212 -4.10 -10.18 -1.05
CA SER A 212 -3.72 -11.13 -2.09
C SER A 212 -2.26 -11.02 -2.51
N SER A 213 -1.74 -9.78 -2.65
CA SER A 213 -0.33 -9.55 -2.97
C SER A 213 0.61 -10.09 -1.89
N VAL A 214 0.27 -9.91 -0.61
CA VAL A 214 1.08 -10.46 0.50
C VAL A 214 1.11 -11.99 0.42
N TYR A 215 -0.03 -12.66 0.27
CA TYR A 215 -0.05 -14.12 0.14
C TYR A 215 0.60 -14.64 -1.15
N SER A 216 0.51 -13.89 -2.24
CA SER A 216 1.20 -14.22 -3.49
C SER A 216 2.72 -14.20 -3.34
N LYS A 217 3.26 -13.22 -2.60
CA LYS A 217 4.70 -13.17 -2.28
C LYS A 217 5.17 -14.35 -1.43
N LYS A 218 4.27 -14.88 -0.59
CA LYS A 218 4.49 -16.09 0.22
C LYS A 218 4.26 -17.39 -0.55
N GLU A 219 4.02 -17.31 -1.86
CA GLU A 219 3.67 -18.43 -2.75
C GLU A 219 2.37 -19.18 -2.37
N ASP A 220 1.54 -18.62 -1.48
CA ASP A 220 0.22 -19.15 -1.13
C ASP A 220 -0.84 -18.58 -2.10
N LEU A 221 -0.77 -19.05 -3.35
CA LEU A 221 -1.63 -18.56 -4.43
C LEU A 221 -3.12 -18.86 -4.18
N GLN A 222 -3.43 -19.95 -3.49
CA GLN A 222 -4.81 -20.32 -3.18
C GLN A 222 -5.42 -19.33 -2.19
N LYS A 223 -4.67 -18.93 -1.15
CA LYS A 223 -5.15 -17.93 -0.20
C LYS A 223 -5.21 -16.53 -0.83
N ALA A 224 -4.25 -16.20 -1.70
CA ALA A 224 -4.29 -14.98 -2.49
C ALA A 224 -5.57 -14.89 -3.33
N LEU A 225 -5.90 -15.96 -4.07
CA LEU A 225 -7.11 -16.04 -4.89
C LEU A 225 -8.38 -15.91 -4.04
N ASN A 226 -8.43 -16.56 -2.88
CA ASN A 226 -9.57 -16.48 -1.97
C ASN A 226 -9.84 -15.04 -1.48
N TYR A 227 -8.82 -14.23 -1.24
CA TYR A 227 -9.01 -12.82 -0.88
C TYR A 227 -9.46 -11.97 -2.07
N ILE A 228 -8.97 -12.23 -3.28
CA ILE A 228 -9.48 -11.56 -4.48
C ILE A 228 -10.97 -11.87 -4.69
N GLN A 229 -11.36 -13.13 -4.53
CA GLN A 229 -12.76 -13.55 -4.68
C GLN A 229 -13.67 -12.89 -3.65
N GLN A 230 -13.27 -12.83 -2.38
CA GLN A 230 -14.00 -12.04 -1.36
C GLN A 230 -14.12 -10.56 -1.74
N GLY A 231 -13.08 -9.99 -2.35
CA GLY A 231 -13.13 -8.62 -2.87
C GLY A 231 -14.15 -8.47 -4.00
N LEU A 232 -14.15 -9.39 -4.97
CA LEU A 232 -15.09 -9.40 -6.10
C LEU A 232 -16.55 -9.65 -5.67
N GLU A 233 -16.79 -10.40 -4.60
CA GLU A 233 -18.14 -10.52 -4.02
C GLU A 233 -18.70 -9.15 -3.56
N LYS A 234 -17.83 -8.25 -3.08
CA LYS A 234 -18.21 -6.90 -2.64
C LYS A 234 -18.11 -5.86 -3.76
N PHE A 235 -17.16 -6.01 -4.66
CA PHE A 235 -16.81 -5.07 -5.73
C PHE A 235 -16.74 -5.81 -7.08
N PRO A 236 -17.89 -6.27 -7.62
CA PRO A 236 -17.93 -7.21 -8.75
C PRO A 236 -17.41 -6.64 -10.07
N SER A 237 -17.38 -5.30 -10.21
CA SER A 237 -16.90 -4.61 -11.41
C SER A 237 -15.54 -3.94 -11.21
N GLU A 238 -14.83 -4.26 -10.12
CA GLU A 238 -13.55 -3.61 -9.83
C GLU A 238 -12.41 -4.22 -10.66
N ILE A 239 -11.94 -3.46 -11.63
CA ILE A 239 -10.97 -3.92 -12.64
C ILE A 239 -9.66 -4.42 -12.02
N ILE A 240 -9.16 -3.77 -10.97
CA ILE A 240 -7.91 -4.23 -10.33
C ILE A 240 -8.06 -5.64 -9.74
N LEU A 241 -9.24 -5.96 -9.19
CA LEU A 241 -9.51 -7.28 -8.61
C LEU A 241 -9.74 -8.33 -9.70
N ILE A 242 -10.45 -7.97 -10.77
CA ILE A 242 -10.69 -8.86 -11.92
C ILE A 242 -9.36 -9.25 -12.58
N ASN A 243 -8.50 -8.27 -12.86
CA ASN A 243 -7.18 -8.52 -13.45
C ASN A 243 -6.32 -9.38 -12.53
N SER A 244 -6.38 -9.13 -11.21
CA SER A 244 -5.65 -9.93 -10.22
C SER A 244 -6.16 -11.37 -10.13
N GLU A 245 -7.46 -11.61 -10.29
CA GLU A 245 -8.02 -12.96 -10.36
C GLU A 245 -7.46 -13.72 -11.57
N ILE A 246 -7.49 -13.08 -12.75
CA ILE A 246 -6.98 -13.67 -14.00
C ILE A 246 -5.48 -13.99 -13.89
N ASP A 247 -4.67 -13.05 -13.37
CA ASP A 247 -3.23 -13.24 -13.17
C ASP A 247 -2.93 -14.42 -12.23
N LEU A 248 -3.70 -14.56 -11.14
CA LEU A 248 -3.56 -15.67 -10.20
C LEU A 248 -3.96 -17.01 -10.85
N LEU A 249 -5.08 -17.04 -11.58
CA LEU A 249 -5.52 -18.25 -12.28
C LEU A 249 -4.49 -18.71 -13.31
N MET A 250 -3.88 -17.78 -14.05
CA MET A 250 -2.78 -18.08 -14.97
C MET A 250 -1.55 -18.62 -14.23
N LYS A 251 -1.14 -18.01 -13.12
CA LYS A 251 0.00 -18.49 -12.30
C LYS A 251 -0.25 -19.86 -11.69
N MET A 252 -1.48 -20.16 -11.31
CA MET A 252 -1.89 -21.46 -10.76
C MET A 252 -2.03 -22.55 -11.83
N GLY A 253 -1.92 -22.21 -13.12
CA GLY A 253 -2.08 -23.17 -14.22
C GLY A 253 -3.53 -23.63 -14.39
N SER A 254 -4.50 -22.74 -14.13
CA SER A 254 -5.93 -23.03 -14.37
C SER A 254 -6.20 -23.35 -15.84
N SER A 255 -7.31 -24.03 -16.12
CA SER A 255 -7.63 -24.42 -17.49
C SER A 255 -7.75 -23.19 -18.39
N THR A 256 -7.34 -23.34 -19.66
CA THR A 256 -7.40 -22.25 -20.64
C THR A 256 -8.85 -21.78 -20.82
N GLU A 257 -9.80 -22.70 -20.77
CA GLU A 257 -11.24 -22.46 -20.88
C GLU A 257 -11.78 -21.60 -19.71
N ASP A 258 -11.37 -21.88 -18.47
CA ASP A 258 -11.78 -21.09 -17.30
C ASP A 258 -11.24 -19.65 -17.41
N ILE A 259 -9.99 -19.49 -17.85
CA ILE A 259 -9.37 -18.18 -18.06
C ILE A 259 -10.10 -17.41 -19.18
N ILE A 260 -10.45 -18.05 -20.29
CA ILE A 260 -11.24 -17.45 -21.37
C ILE A 260 -12.59 -16.96 -20.86
N LYS A 261 -13.27 -17.76 -20.03
CA LYS A 261 -14.55 -17.36 -19.43
C LYS A 261 -14.38 -16.10 -18.59
N LYS A 262 -13.38 -16.06 -17.71
CA LYS A 262 -13.09 -14.88 -16.87
C LYS A 262 -12.74 -13.64 -17.67
N LEU A 263 -11.94 -13.79 -18.72
CA LEU A 263 -11.62 -12.69 -19.65
C LEU A 263 -12.86 -12.19 -20.40
N THR A 264 -13.79 -13.09 -20.74
CA THR A 264 -15.04 -12.71 -21.39
C THR A 264 -15.92 -11.90 -20.45
N ASP A 265 -16.11 -12.38 -19.21
CA ASP A 265 -16.83 -11.64 -18.18
C ASP A 265 -16.19 -10.26 -17.91
N ALA A 266 -14.85 -10.19 -17.91
CA ALA A 266 -14.11 -8.94 -17.73
C ALA A 266 -14.30 -7.94 -18.89
N ILE A 267 -14.28 -8.43 -20.13
CA ILE A 267 -14.52 -7.61 -21.33
C ILE A 267 -15.95 -7.09 -21.39
N ASP A 268 -16.93 -7.87 -20.92
CA ASP A 268 -18.33 -7.42 -20.83
C ASP A 268 -18.49 -6.27 -19.82
N ILE A 269 -17.60 -6.18 -18.82
CA ILE A 269 -17.57 -5.10 -17.83
C ILE A 269 -16.79 -3.88 -18.35
N ASP A 270 -15.62 -4.10 -18.94
CA ASP A 270 -14.75 -3.07 -19.52
C ASP A 270 -14.22 -3.53 -20.88
N ASN A 271 -14.88 -3.06 -21.94
CA ASN A 271 -14.51 -3.33 -23.32
C ASN A 271 -13.48 -2.34 -23.88
N SER A 272 -12.96 -1.42 -23.06
CA SER A 272 -11.99 -0.40 -23.48
C SER A 272 -10.55 -0.75 -23.13
N ASN A 273 -10.33 -1.88 -22.47
CA ASN A 273 -9.02 -2.37 -22.07
C ASN A 273 -8.47 -3.37 -23.10
N GLU A 274 -7.55 -2.93 -23.96
CA GLU A 274 -6.98 -3.76 -25.03
C GLU A 274 -6.21 -4.97 -24.49
N ILE A 275 -5.71 -4.89 -23.25
CA ILE A 275 -4.92 -5.97 -22.63
C ILE A 275 -5.78 -7.21 -22.43
N LEU A 276 -7.06 -7.07 -22.09
CA LEU A 276 -7.97 -8.21 -21.90
C LEU A 276 -8.14 -8.99 -23.20
N TYR A 277 -8.33 -8.29 -24.32
CA TYR A 277 -8.42 -8.90 -25.64
C TYR A 277 -7.11 -9.58 -26.04
N ILE A 278 -5.96 -8.93 -25.81
CA ILE A 278 -4.65 -9.53 -26.08
C ILE A 278 -4.48 -10.85 -25.29
N ILE A 279 -4.77 -10.87 -23.99
CA ILE A 279 -4.63 -12.09 -23.17
C ILE A 279 -5.61 -13.17 -23.65
N ARG A 280 -6.86 -12.80 -23.98
CA ARG A 280 -7.87 -13.78 -24.45
C ARG A 280 -7.51 -14.36 -25.81
N SER A 281 -6.94 -13.56 -26.71
CA SER A 281 -6.40 -14.05 -28.00
C SER A 281 -5.30 -15.10 -27.83
N GLN A 282 -4.43 -14.92 -26.83
CA GLN A 282 -3.36 -15.88 -26.53
C GLN A 282 -3.95 -17.19 -26.00
N MET A 283 -5.00 -17.10 -25.18
CA MET A 283 -5.73 -18.29 -24.71
C MET A 283 -6.45 -19.00 -25.86
N TYR A 284 -7.12 -18.27 -26.75
CA TYR A 284 -7.72 -18.84 -27.96
C TYR A 284 -6.70 -19.51 -28.87
N THR A 285 -5.52 -18.91 -29.04
CA THR A 285 -4.41 -19.49 -29.80
C THR A 285 -3.98 -20.84 -29.21
N LYS A 286 -3.85 -20.94 -27.88
CA LYS A 286 -3.47 -22.20 -27.20
C LYS A 286 -4.44 -23.35 -27.45
N ILE A 287 -5.73 -23.07 -27.62
CA ILE A 287 -6.76 -24.08 -27.89
C ILE A 287 -7.12 -24.19 -29.38
N GLY A 288 -6.34 -23.56 -30.27
CA GLY A 288 -6.52 -23.66 -31.72
C GLY A 288 -7.73 -22.87 -32.28
N LYS A 289 -8.29 -21.94 -31.50
CA LYS A 289 -9.36 -21.04 -31.92
C LYS A 289 -8.80 -19.83 -32.68
N THR A 290 -8.30 -20.09 -33.87
CA THR A 290 -7.58 -19.11 -34.70
C THR A 290 -8.44 -17.90 -35.06
N THR A 291 -9.71 -18.11 -35.44
CA THR A 291 -10.59 -16.99 -35.85
C THR A 291 -10.89 -16.05 -34.69
N GLU A 292 -11.19 -16.60 -33.51
CA GLU A 292 -11.44 -15.80 -32.30
C GLU A 292 -10.17 -15.08 -31.84
N ALA A 293 -9.00 -15.71 -31.94
CA ALA A 293 -7.72 -15.07 -31.62
C ALA A 293 -7.39 -13.87 -32.55
N GLU A 294 -7.58 -14.03 -33.86
CA GLU A 294 -7.40 -12.94 -34.84
C GLU A 294 -8.35 -11.79 -34.54
N SER A 295 -9.63 -12.09 -34.27
CA SER A 295 -10.65 -11.10 -33.94
C SER A 295 -10.27 -10.30 -32.69
N ASP A 296 -9.88 -10.95 -31.60
CA ASP A 296 -9.52 -10.27 -30.35
C ASP A 296 -8.30 -9.34 -30.54
N LEU A 297 -7.30 -9.76 -31.32
CA LEU A 297 -6.12 -8.92 -31.58
C LEU A 297 -6.44 -7.71 -32.46
N LEU A 298 -7.42 -7.83 -33.37
CA LEU A 298 -7.90 -6.71 -34.16
C LEU A 298 -8.71 -5.73 -33.30
N GLU A 299 -9.60 -6.22 -32.45
CA GLU A 299 -10.33 -5.37 -31.47
C GLU A 299 -9.37 -4.62 -30.54
N ALA A 300 -8.29 -5.27 -30.09
CA ALA A 300 -7.24 -4.61 -29.30
C ALA A 300 -6.59 -3.43 -30.04
N LEU A 301 -6.42 -3.53 -31.37
CA LEU A 301 -5.89 -2.46 -32.20
C LEU A 301 -6.93 -1.39 -32.56
N ASP A 302 -8.20 -1.74 -32.61
CA ASP A 302 -9.30 -0.77 -32.76
C ASP A 302 -9.44 0.10 -31.50
N ILE A 303 -9.20 -0.48 -30.31
CA ILE A 303 -9.11 0.24 -29.05
C ILE A 303 -7.84 1.11 -29.01
N ASN A 304 -6.67 0.52 -29.33
CA ASN A 304 -5.38 1.21 -29.29
C ASN A 304 -4.51 0.86 -30.50
N SER A 305 -4.59 1.68 -31.54
CA SER A 305 -3.86 1.48 -32.79
C SER A 305 -2.33 1.57 -32.64
N GLU A 306 -1.85 2.22 -31.58
CA GLU A 306 -0.42 2.35 -31.24
C GLU A 306 0.04 1.32 -30.20
N SER A 307 -0.77 0.30 -29.90
CA SER A 307 -0.40 -0.76 -28.96
C SER A 307 0.74 -1.60 -29.54
N ALA A 308 1.95 -1.41 -29.00
CA ALA A 308 3.11 -2.25 -29.33
C ALA A 308 2.82 -3.73 -29.05
N SER A 309 2.14 -4.03 -27.94
CA SER A 309 1.79 -5.38 -27.55
C SER A 309 0.81 -6.02 -28.53
N ALA A 310 -0.26 -5.32 -28.93
CA ALA A 310 -1.23 -5.88 -29.89
C ALA A 310 -0.59 -6.12 -31.26
N ASN A 311 0.19 -5.14 -31.77
CA ASN A 311 0.91 -5.28 -33.04
C ASN A 311 1.89 -6.47 -33.02
N ASN A 312 2.66 -6.63 -31.93
CA ASN A 312 3.59 -7.75 -31.80
C ASN A 312 2.86 -9.10 -31.72
N ASN A 313 1.78 -9.18 -30.93
CA ASN A 313 1.01 -10.41 -30.80
C ASN A 313 0.32 -10.79 -32.11
N LEU A 314 -0.22 -9.84 -32.88
CA LEU A 314 -0.85 -10.11 -34.17
C LEU A 314 0.17 -10.54 -35.24
N ALA A 315 1.33 -9.90 -35.30
CA ALA A 315 2.43 -10.36 -36.13
C ALA A 315 2.87 -11.79 -35.76
N SER A 316 3.10 -12.03 -34.47
CA SER A 316 3.51 -13.34 -33.95
C SER A 316 2.45 -14.42 -34.20
N PHE A 317 1.18 -14.07 -34.07
CA PHE A 317 0.05 -14.95 -34.35
C PHE A 317 0.08 -15.44 -35.80
N TYR A 318 0.14 -14.55 -36.79
CA TYR A 318 0.23 -14.97 -38.20
C TYR A 318 1.49 -15.78 -38.51
N LEU A 319 2.62 -15.41 -37.90
CA LEU A 319 3.86 -16.18 -38.07
C LEU A 319 3.76 -17.57 -37.46
N SER A 320 3.11 -17.74 -36.32
CA SER A 320 2.88 -19.06 -35.70
C SER A 320 2.03 -19.98 -36.60
N LEU A 321 1.11 -19.43 -37.39
CA LEU A 321 0.31 -20.19 -38.35
C LEU A 321 1.15 -20.73 -39.53
N THR A 322 2.34 -20.18 -39.78
CA THR A 322 3.25 -20.69 -40.81
C THR A 322 3.94 -21.99 -40.40
N GLU A 323 4.18 -22.21 -39.11
CA GLU A 323 4.94 -23.37 -38.59
C GLU A 323 4.40 -24.73 -39.07
N PRO A 324 3.09 -25.05 -38.92
CA PRO A 324 2.55 -26.31 -39.42
C PRO A 324 2.63 -26.44 -40.95
N ILE A 325 2.60 -25.31 -41.67
CA ILE A 325 2.68 -25.28 -43.14
C ILE A 325 4.12 -25.53 -43.60
N VAL A 326 5.09 -24.89 -42.95
CA VAL A 326 6.54 -25.10 -43.18
C VAL A 326 6.92 -26.54 -42.90
N LYS A 327 6.44 -27.12 -41.80
CA LYS A 327 6.66 -28.55 -41.50
C LYS A 327 6.14 -29.43 -42.64
N LYS A 328 4.91 -29.18 -43.08
CA LYS A 328 4.29 -29.92 -44.20
C LYS A 328 5.03 -29.71 -45.52
N LEU A 329 5.59 -28.53 -45.76
CA LEU A 329 6.40 -28.20 -46.92
C LEU A 329 7.69 -29.03 -46.92
N ASN A 330 8.40 -29.06 -45.80
CA ASN A 330 9.64 -29.82 -45.64
C ASN A 330 9.43 -31.35 -45.81
N ASP A 331 8.27 -31.86 -45.38
CA ASP A 331 7.90 -33.27 -45.55
C ASP A 331 7.41 -33.60 -46.99
N THR A 332 7.23 -32.59 -47.85
CA THR A 332 6.71 -32.78 -49.21
C THR A 332 7.84 -33.10 -50.20
N HIS A 333 7.79 -34.28 -50.82
CA HIS A 333 8.75 -34.68 -51.84
C HIS A 333 8.79 -33.69 -53.02
N TYR A 334 10.00 -33.35 -53.49
CA TYR A 334 10.26 -32.33 -54.53
C TYR A 334 9.49 -32.53 -55.84
N SER A 335 9.11 -33.77 -56.17
CA SER A 335 8.31 -34.08 -57.37
C SER A 335 6.87 -33.57 -57.30
N LYS A 336 6.37 -33.17 -56.12
CA LYS A 336 5.02 -32.62 -55.93
C LYS A 336 4.99 -31.10 -56.10
N SER A 337 5.48 -30.60 -57.23
CA SER A 337 5.67 -29.16 -57.49
C SER A 337 4.43 -28.29 -57.24
N SER A 338 3.24 -28.73 -57.70
CA SER A 338 1.98 -28.00 -57.45
C SER A 338 1.62 -27.92 -55.96
N LYS A 339 1.94 -28.96 -55.17
CA LYS A 339 1.67 -28.95 -53.73
C LYS A 339 2.65 -28.04 -52.99
N ILE A 340 3.90 -28.02 -53.40
CA ILE A 340 4.94 -27.12 -52.91
C ILE A 340 4.52 -25.67 -53.14
N ALA A 341 4.19 -25.30 -54.39
CA ALA A 341 3.73 -23.96 -54.73
C ALA A 341 2.49 -23.52 -53.93
N SER A 342 1.55 -24.45 -53.67
CA SER A 342 0.38 -24.18 -52.83
C SER A 342 0.72 -23.93 -51.36
N LEU A 343 1.72 -24.61 -50.80
CA LEU A 343 2.16 -24.40 -49.41
C LEU A 343 2.99 -23.11 -49.29
N GLU A 344 3.88 -22.85 -50.24
CA GLU A 344 4.64 -21.60 -50.34
C GLU A 344 3.71 -20.39 -50.44
N GLY A 345 2.68 -20.45 -51.29
CA GLY A 345 1.68 -19.38 -51.39
C GLY A 345 0.91 -19.14 -50.08
N GLN A 346 0.60 -20.18 -49.29
CA GLN A 346 -0.03 -20.00 -47.98
C GLN A 346 0.90 -19.32 -46.97
N ILE A 347 2.20 -19.67 -46.98
CA ILE A 347 3.21 -19.01 -46.15
C ILE A 347 3.35 -17.54 -46.56
N GLU A 348 3.41 -17.27 -47.86
CA GLU A 348 3.51 -15.91 -48.41
C GLU A 348 2.32 -15.04 -47.97
N GLU A 349 1.10 -15.56 -48.03
CA GLU A 349 -0.10 -14.82 -47.57
C GLU A 349 -0.07 -14.53 -46.07
N LEU A 350 0.38 -15.48 -45.23
CA LEU A 350 0.55 -15.24 -43.79
C LEU A 350 1.66 -14.22 -43.50
N HIS A 351 2.76 -14.26 -44.25
CA HIS A 351 3.81 -13.25 -44.17
C HIS A 351 3.30 -11.86 -44.54
N LYS A 352 2.49 -11.74 -45.62
CA LYS A 352 1.84 -10.47 -45.98
C LYS A 352 0.91 -9.95 -44.89
N LYS A 353 0.15 -10.85 -44.24
CA LYS A 353 -0.70 -10.48 -43.08
C LYS A 353 0.12 -10.03 -41.87
N ALA A 354 1.23 -10.70 -41.56
CA ALA A 354 2.09 -10.35 -40.42
C ALA A 354 2.83 -9.02 -40.61
N LEU A 355 3.25 -8.73 -41.84
CA LEU A 355 4.13 -7.64 -42.19
C LEU A 355 3.71 -6.25 -41.66
N PRO A 356 2.47 -5.74 -41.88
CA PRO A 356 2.11 -4.41 -41.43
C PRO A 356 2.19 -4.25 -39.91
N TYR A 357 1.80 -5.27 -39.15
CA TYR A 357 1.84 -5.24 -37.69
C TYR A 357 3.26 -5.34 -37.16
N LEU A 358 4.12 -6.14 -37.80
CA LEU A 358 5.53 -6.22 -37.44
C LEU A 358 6.26 -4.90 -37.69
N ILE A 359 6.00 -4.26 -38.84
CA ILE A 359 6.54 -2.92 -39.16
C ILE A 359 6.10 -1.91 -38.10
N LYS A 360 4.81 -1.88 -37.77
CA LYS A 360 4.26 -0.95 -36.78
C LYS A 360 4.88 -1.18 -35.40
N TYR A 361 4.99 -2.43 -34.97
CA TYR A 361 5.67 -2.81 -33.73
C TYR A 361 7.13 -2.33 -33.69
N THR A 362 7.92 -2.61 -34.72
CA THR A 362 9.33 -2.19 -34.77
C THR A 362 9.46 -0.67 -34.79
N GLN A 363 8.58 0.03 -35.52
CA GLN A 363 8.56 1.49 -35.54
C GLN A 363 8.24 2.08 -34.16
N ILE A 364 7.26 1.53 -33.45
CA ILE A 364 6.96 1.97 -32.07
C ILE A 364 8.18 1.77 -31.16
N LYS A 365 8.87 0.63 -31.27
CA LYS A 365 10.09 0.37 -30.49
C LYS A 365 11.23 1.33 -30.83
N GLU A 366 11.42 1.66 -32.10
CA GLU A 366 12.42 2.64 -32.53
C GLU A 366 12.11 4.05 -32.01
N ASN A 367 10.84 4.45 -32.03
CA ASN A 367 10.40 5.73 -31.47
C ASN A 367 10.65 5.79 -29.96
N GLN A 368 10.31 4.74 -29.21
CA GLN A 368 10.59 4.65 -27.77
C GLN A 368 12.08 4.86 -27.49
N VAL A 369 12.97 4.18 -28.24
CA VAL A 369 14.42 4.34 -28.06
C VAL A 369 14.87 5.77 -28.37
N SER A 370 14.29 6.40 -29.39
CA SER A 370 14.59 7.79 -29.76
C SER A 370 14.18 8.79 -28.67
N GLU A 371 13.15 8.46 -27.89
CA GLU A 371 12.71 9.21 -26.71
C GLU A 371 13.53 8.89 -25.45
N GLY A 372 14.56 8.03 -25.55
CA GLY A 372 15.38 7.60 -24.43
C GLY A 372 14.73 6.53 -23.56
N ILE A 373 13.72 5.84 -24.09
CA ILE A 373 12.92 4.84 -23.38
C ILE A 373 13.10 3.46 -24.05
N GLY A 374 13.43 2.43 -23.27
CA GLY A 374 13.48 1.05 -23.77
C GLY A 374 14.68 0.72 -24.68
N THR A 375 14.57 -0.39 -25.41
CA THR A 375 15.63 -0.93 -26.28
C THR A 375 15.06 -1.44 -27.59
N TYR A 376 15.87 -1.43 -28.65
CA TYR A 376 15.50 -2.05 -29.93
C TYR A 376 15.22 -3.55 -29.76
N ASP A 377 14.20 -4.04 -30.46
CA ASP A 377 13.92 -5.46 -30.55
C ASP A 377 14.68 -6.05 -31.75
N LYS A 378 15.93 -6.45 -31.51
CA LYS A 378 16.81 -7.03 -32.54
C LYS A 378 16.21 -8.29 -33.16
N ALA A 379 15.45 -9.08 -32.40
CA ALA A 379 14.81 -10.29 -32.90
C ALA A 379 13.68 -9.95 -33.88
N ALA A 380 12.81 -9.00 -33.53
CA ALA A 380 11.74 -8.55 -34.42
C ALA A 380 12.28 -7.90 -35.70
N LEU A 381 13.36 -7.12 -35.62
CA LEU A 381 14.03 -6.56 -36.82
C LEU A 381 14.61 -7.65 -37.72
N ASN A 382 15.22 -8.70 -37.14
CA ASN A 382 15.73 -9.83 -37.92
C ASN A 382 14.58 -10.62 -38.59
N THR A 383 13.48 -10.83 -37.88
CA THR A 383 12.26 -11.44 -38.42
C THR A 383 11.69 -10.59 -39.56
N LEU A 384 11.63 -9.26 -39.39
CA LEU A 384 11.16 -8.33 -40.41
C LEU A 384 12.00 -8.40 -41.68
N ALA A 385 13.33 -8.38 -41.55
CA ALA A 385 14.23 -8.55 -42.70
C ALA A 385 14.03 -9.90 -43.41
N THR A 386 13.78 -10.97 -42.64
CA THR A 386 13.56 -12.31 -43.19
C THR A 386 12.25 -12.37 -43.99
N ILE A 387 11.18 -11.77 -43.47
CA ILE A 387 9.90 -11.67 -44.16
C ILE A 387 10.03 -10.85 -45.44
N TYR A 388 10.68 -9.68 -45.38
CA TYR A 388 10.92 -8.87 -46.58
C TYR A 388 11.63 -9.67 -47.68
N TYR A 389 12.70 -10.39 -47.32
CA TYR A 389 13.40 -11.25 -48.27
C TYR A 389 12.50 -12.35 -48.85
N GLY A 390 11.73 -13.02 -48.00
CA GLY A 390 10.80 -14.08 -48.43
C GLY A 390 9.67 -13.59 -49.34
N LEU A 391 9.33 -12.30 -49.28
CA LEU A 391 8.33 -11.65 -50.13
C LEU A 391 8.95 -10.98 -51.38
N GLY A 392 10.25 -11.13 -51.62
CA GLY A 392 10.95 -10.49 -52.75
C GLY A 392 11.19 -8.99 -52.59
N MET A 393 11.13 -8.48 -51.36
CA MET A 393 11.38 -7.08 -50.99
C MET A 393 12.86 -6.91 -50.56
N ASP A 394 13.77 -7.16 -51.50
CA ASP A 394 15.21 -7.25 -51.24
C ASP A 394 15.83 -5.94 -50.71
N ASP A 395 15.35 -4.79 -51.22
CA ASP A 395 15.83 -3.47 -50.80
C ASP A 395 15.43 -3.18 -49.34
N GLU A 396 14.19 -3.46 -48.98
CA GLU A 396 13.67 -3.31 -47.61
C GLU A 396 14.39 -4.25 -46.65
N SER A 397 14.56 -5.52 -47.02
CA SER A 397 15.34 -6.50 -46.25
C SER A 397 16.76 -5.99 -45.99
N THR A 398 17.43 -5.49 -47.03
CA THR A 398 18.80 -4.99 -46.95
C THR A 398 18.89 -3.76 -46.03
N LYS A 399 17.93 -2.83 -46.12
CA LYS A 399 17.87 -1.66 -45.23
C LYS A 399 17.72 -2.07 -43.77
N VAL A 400 16.79 -2.98 -43.47
CA VAL A 400 16.58 -3.46 -42.09
C VAL A 400 17.81 -4.20 -41.55
N ARG A 401 18.47 -5.05 -42.36
CA ARG A 401 19.70 -5.73 -41.95
C ARG A 401 20.84 -4.76 -41.67
N ASN A 402 21.03 -3.76 -42.53
CA ASN A 402 22.05 -2.73 -42.32
C ASN A 402 21.78 -1.92 -41.04
N PHE A 403 20.52 -1.56 -40.81
CA PHE A 403 20.11 -0.91 -39.56
C PHE A 403 20.42 -1.80 -38.35
N LEU A 404 19.97 -3.07 -38.37
CA LEU A 404 20.22 -4.04 -37.30
C LEU A 404 21.72 -4.19 -36.99
N ASN A 405 22.57 -4.27 -38.01
CA ASN A 405 24.03 -4.37 -37.85
C ASN A 405 24.67 -3.09 -37.27
N SER A 406 24.01 -1.95 -37.40
CA SER A 406 24.46 -0.68 -36.80
C SER A 406 24.15 -0.58 -35.30
N LEU A 407 23.20 -1.39 -34.81
CA LEU A 407 22.80 -1.43 -33.41
C LEU A 407 23.84 -2.21 -32.59
N LYS A 408 24.68 -1.49 -31.84
CA LYS A 408 25.69 -2.07 -30.95
C LYS A 408 25.09 -3.02 -29.90
#